data_AF-A0A951G0T1-F1
#
_entry.id   AF-A0A951G0T1-F1
#
_cell.length_a   1.000
_cell.length_b   1.000
_cell.length_c   1.000
_cell.angle_alpha   90.00
_cell.angle_beta   90.00
_cell.angle_gamma   90.00
#
_symmetry.space_group_name_H-M   'P 1'
#
loop_
_entity.id
_entity.type
_entity.pdbx_description
1 polymer ?
#
loop_
_entity_poly.entity_id
_entity_poly.type
_entity_poly.pdbx_seq_one_letter_code
_entity_poly.pdbx_strand_id
1 'polypeptide(L)'
;MSVGPPTLTHLIAAETRRGNTAQAQSDAGTAPQAQTRQWFEHEPLWFKRAVFYEIHIRGFFDANGDGSGDFRGLTEKLDYLQWLGVDCIWLLPFYRSPLRDGGYDIADFTSVHPDYGNVDDVHELIDAAHARRIRVIADLVMNHTSSDHAWFQESRSSPDNPKRDWYVWSDTVEKYQDARIIFIDTEASNWTWDPVAGAYYWHRFFSHQPDLNFDNPEVQDAMLEVLRFWLDLGLDGFRLDAVPYLYERQGTICENLNETHEYLKRVRKEIDEKYP
;
A
#
# COMPACT_ATOMS: atom_id res chain seq x y z
N MET A 1 -14.97 -31.03 -16.13
CA MET A 1 -15.88 -30.52 -15.07
C MET A 1 -14.99 -30.24 -13.87
N SER A 2 -14.54 -28.99 -13.78
CA SER A 2 -13.51 -28.55 -12.82
C SER A 2 -14.18 -27.76 -11.71
N VAL A 3 -13.87 -28.12 -10.47
CA VAL A 3 -14.45 -27.56 -9.25
C VAL A 3 -13.56 -26.38 -8.82
N GLY A 4 -14.15 -25.19 -8.69
CA GLY A 4 -13.45 -23.98 -8.22
C GLY A 4 -13.21 -23.99 -6.70
N PRO A 5 -12.32 -23.12 -6.19
CA PRO A 5 -11.96 -23.09 -4.77
C PRO A 5 -13.06 -22.44 -3.91
N PRO A 6 -13.22 -22.84 -2.64
CA PRO A 6 -14.29 -22.38 -1.77
C PRO A 6 -14.01 -20.98 -1.19
N THR A 7 -15.09 -20.19 -1.08
CA THR A 7 -15.15 -18.87 -0.45
C THR A 7 -15.12 -18.95 1.08
N LEU A 8 -14.52 -17.91 1.68
CA LEU A 8 -14.29 -17.74 3.11
C LEU A 8 -15.59 -17.34 3.83
N THR A 9 -16.52 -18.27 4.00
CA THR A 9 -17.66 -18.11 4.92
C THR A 9 -18.04 -19.51 5.37
N HIS A 10 -18.02 -19.76 6.69
CA HIS A 10 -18.46 -20.97 7.41
C HIS A 10 -17.36 -21.66 8.23
N LEU A 11 -16.91 -21.02 9.30
CA LEU A 11 -16.47 -21.72 10.51
C LEU A 11 -16.95 -20.90 11.70
N ILE A 12 -18.05 -21.35 12.32
CA ILE A 12 -18.45 -21.27 13.74
C ILE A 12 -19.94 -21.59 13.77
N ALA A 13 -20.28 -22.86 13.97
CA ALA A 13 -21.55 -23.30 14.54
C ALA A 13 -21.48 -24.80 14.80
N ALA A 14 -21.27 -25.17 16.06
CA ALA A 14 -21.98 -26.23 16.78
C ALA A 14 -21.12 -26.75 17.94
N GLU A 15 -21.57 -26.49 19.17
CA GLU A 15 -21.78 -27.56 20.15
C GLU A 15 -22.57 -27.01 21.34
N THR A 16 -23.85 -27.37 21.38
CA THR A 16 -24.73 -27.16 22.55
C THR A 16 -24.81 -28.49 23.30
N ARG A 17 -24.30 -28.55 24.53
CA ARG A 17 -24.68 -29.58 25.50
C ARG A 17 -25.16 -28.95 26.80
N ARG A 18 -26.34 -29.40 27.23
CA ARG A 18 -27.01 -29.06 28.48
C ARG A 18 -26.28 -29.70 29.66
N GLY A 19 -26.16 -28.95 30.75
CA GLY A 19 -25.83 -29.45 32.08
C GLY A 19 -26.32 -28.43 33.11
N ASN A 20 -27.27 -28.84 33.94
CA ASN A 20 -27.95 -28.02 34.95
C ASN A 20 -27.21 -28.12 36.30
N THR A 21 -27.26 -27.04 37.09
CA THR A 21 -27.29 -26.93 38.57
C THR A 21 -26.16 -26.16 39.29
N ALA A 22 -26.64 -25.45 40.32
CA ALA A 22 -25.99 -24.86 41.49
C ALA A 22 -25.48 -23.41 41.36
N GLN A 23 -26.29 -22.51 41.94
CA GLN A 23 -25.90 -21.19 42.41
C GLN A 23 -24.75 -21.32 43.43
N ALA A 24 -23.66 -20.60 43.18
CA ALA A 24 -22.77 -20.12 44.22
C ALA A 24 -22.40 -18.67 43.85
N GLN A 25 -22.84 -17.74 44.69
CA GLN A 25 -22.38 -16.36 44.66
C GLN A 25 -20.90 -16.36 45.07
N SER A 26 -20.03 -15.93 44.15
CA SER A 26 -18.66 -15.53 44.48
C SER A 26 -18.40 -14.20 43.80
N ASP A 27 -18.11 -13.18 44.62
CA ASP A 27 -17.63 -11.87 44.22
C ASP A 27 -16.38 -12.01 43.34
N ALA A 28 -16.58 -11.94 42.03
CA ALA A 28 -15.50 -11.80 41.07
C ALA A 28 -15.36 -10.31 40.76
N GLY A 29 -14.37 -9.68 41.40
CA GLY A 29 -13.88 -8.37 40.98
C GLY A 29 -13.56 -8.42 39.49
N THR A 30 -14.08 -7.44 38.76
CA THR A 30 -13.83 -7.28 37.33
C THR A 30 -12.33 -7.08 37.14
N ALA A 31 -11.63 -8.11 36.69
CA ALA A 31 -10.26 -7.94 36.21
C ALA A 31 -10.33 -6.91 35.07
N PRO A 32 -9.49 -5.86 35.06
CA PRO A 32 -9.41 -4.99 33.91
C PRO A 32 -9.01 -5.88 32.72
N GLN A 33 -9.80 -5.87 31.65
CA GLN A 33 -9.29 -6.29 30.35
C GLN A 33 -8.07 -5.41 30.10
N ALA A 34 -6.88 -5.97 30.28
CA ALA A 34 -5.67 -5.35 29.80
C ALA A 34 -5.74 -5.42 28.26
N GLN A 35 -6.41 -4.44 27.66
CA GLN A 35 -5.95 -3.95 26.36
C GLN A 35 -4.52 -3.51 26.63
N THR A 36 -3.55 -4.36 26.29
CA THR A 36 -2.15 -3.94 26.14
C THR A 36 -2.14 -2.92 25.03
N ARG A 37 -2.45 -1.67 25.38
CA ARG A 37 -2.21 -0.54 24.49
C ARG A 37 -0.73 -0.60 24.17
N GLN A 38 -0.40 -0.78 22.89
CA GLN A 38 0.98 -0.76 22.47
C GLN A 38 1.62 0.56 22.93
N TRP A 39 2.93 0.57 23.20
CA TRP A 39 3.62 1.75 23.76
C TRP A 39 3.42 3.01 22.90
N PHE A 40 3.12 2.83 21.61
CA PHE A 40 2.86 3.89 20.65
C PHE A 40 1.45 4.49 20.68
N GLU A 41 0.44 3.78 21.20
CA GLU A 41 -0.96 4.25 21.29
C GLU A 41 -1.16 5.41 22.28
N HIS A 42 -0.12 5.74 23.04
CA HIS A 42 -0.14 6.82 24.03
C HIS A 42 0.24 8.20 23.44
N GLU A 43 0.74 8.26 22.20
CA GLU A 43 1.25 9.49 21.59
C GLU A 43 0.80 9.66 20.13
N PRO A 44 -0.41 10.18 19.86
CA PRO A 44 -0.94 10.33 18.48
C PRO A 44 -0.15 11.30 17.60
N LEU A 45 0.75 12.10 18.20
CA LEU A 45 1.62 13.05 17.50
C LEU A 45 3.10 12.66 17.59
N TRP A 46 3.41 11.38 17.77
CA TRP A 46 4.77 10.85 17.87
C TRP A 46 5.67 11.32 16.71
N PHE A 47 5.11 11.41 15.51
CA PHE A 47 5.82 11.79 14.28
C PHE A 47 6.41 13.21 14.34
N LYS A 48 5.92 14.09 15.24
CA LYS A 48 6.50 15.44 15.42
C LYS A 48 7.86 15.43 16.10
N ARG A 49 8.23 14.33 16.74
CA ARG A 49 9.47 14.19 17.53
C ARG A 49 10.40 13.10 17.00
N ALA A 50 9.91 12.27 16.08
CA ALA A 50 10.63 11.14 15.55
C ALA A 50 11.74 11.56 14.59
N VAL A 51 12.87 10.86 14.70
CA VAL A 51 13.90 10.79 13.67
C VAL A 51 13.56 9.64 12.72
N PHE A 52 13.29 9.98 11.46
CA PHE A 52 13.03 9.02 10.39
C PHE A 52 14.32 8.55 9.73
N TYR A 53 14.38 7.28 9.35
CA TYR A 53 15.49 6.70 8.61
C TYR A 53 14.96 5.96 7.37
N GLU A 54 15.26 6.50 6.20
CA GLU A 54 14.84 5.98 4.90
C GLU A 54 15.69 4.76 4.50
N ILE A 55 15.05 3.65 4.14
CA ILE A 55 15.70 2.38 3.79
C ILE A 55 15.13 1.83 2.49
N HIS A 56 16.04 1.62 1.53
CA HIS A 56 15.81 0.73 0.39
C HIS A 56 16.28 -0.67 0.76
N ILE A 57 15.35 -1.63 0.88
CA ILE A 57 15.63 -3.01 1.35
C ILE A 57 16.80 -3.63 0.59
N ARG A 58 16.76 -3.55 -0.75
CA ARG A 58 17.79 -4.09 -1.65
C ARG A 58 19.20 -3.63 -1.30
N GLY A 59 19.37 -2.42 -0.79
CA GLY A 59 20.67 -1.79 -0.54
C GLY A 59 21.14 -1.87 0.90
N PHE A 60 20.37 -2.44 1.83
CA PHE A 60 20.66 -2.32 3.26
C PHE A 60 21.51 -3.46 3.83
N PHE A 61 20.99 -4.69 3.82
CA PHE A 61 21.74 -5.87 4.27
C PHE A 61 21.16 -7.15 3.66
N ASP A 62 22.04 -7.95 3.06
CA ASP A 62 21.76 -9.26 2.46
C ASP A 62 22.07 -10.37 3.49
N ALA A 63 21.04 -11.08 3.94
CA ALA A 63 21.18 -12.15 4.93
C ALA A 63 21.32 -13.55 4.29
N ASN A 64 20.94 -13.69 3.02
CA ASN A 64 20.88 -15.00 2.35
C ASN A 64 22.04 -15.23 1.35
N GLY A 65 22.80 -14.18 1.02
CA GLY A 65 23.97 -14.19 0.14
C GLY A 65 23.66 -14.16 -1.36
N ASP A 66 22.45 -13.76 -1.77
CA ASP A 66 22.04 -13.71 -3.18
C ASP A 66 22.42 -12.40 -3.90
N GLY A 67 22.95 -11.42 -3.17
CA GLY A 67 23.37 -10.12 -3.69
C GLY A 67 22.31 -9.02 -3.60
N SER A 68 21.14 -9.30 -3.04
CA SER A 68 20.09 -8.34 -2.73
C SER A 68 19.87 -8.28 -1.21
N GLY A 69 19.69 -7.07 -0.68
CA GLY A 69 19.21 -6.94 0.69
C GLY A 69 17.76 -7.44 0.84
N ASP A 70 17.43 -7.93 2.05
CA ASP A 70 16.16 -8.59 2.34
C ASP A 70 15.63 -8.23 3.76
N PHE A 71 14.37 -8.57 4.03
CA PHE A 71 13.69 -8.23 5.30
C PHE A 71 14.32 -8.87 6.54
N ARG A 72 14.87 -10.09 6.40
CA ARG A 72 15.59 -10.75 7.51
C ARG A 72 16.88 -10.02 7.80
N GLY A 73 17.58 -9.60 6.74
CA GLY A 73 18.77 -8.79 6.84
C GLY A 73 18.53 -7.45 7.53
N LEU A 74 17.45 -6.74 7.18
CA LEU A 74 17.07 -5.53 7.92
C LEU A 74 16.75 -5.84 9.40
N THR A 75 16.04 -6.93 9.67
CA THR A 75 15.72 -7.36 11.04
C THR A 75 16.98 -7.60 11.88
N GLU A 76 18.02 -8.23 11.31
CA GLU A 76 19.31 -8.45 11.97
C GLU A 76 20.05 -7.14 12.32
N LYS A 77 19.71 -6.04 11.64
CA LYS A 77 20.36 -4.73 11.82
C LYS A 77 19.53 -3.75 12.64
N LEU A 78 18.39 -4.15 13.19
CA LEU A 78 17.59 -3.28 14.05
C LEU A 78 18.36 -2.81 15.29
N ASP A 79 19.29 -3.60 15.83
CA ASP A 79 20.13 -3.19 16.96
C ASP A 79 21.05 -2.01 16.59
N TYR A 80 21.53 -1.97 15.33
CA TYR A 80 22.28 -0.83 14.82
C TYR A 80 21.40 0.42 14.72
N LEU A 81 20.18 0.28 14.18
CA LEU A 81 19.23 1.40 14.05
C LEU A 81 18.80 1.94 15.43
N GLN A 82 18.60 1.05 16.41
CA GLN A 82 18.31 1.44 17.78
C GLN A 82 19.49 2.17 18.42
N TRP A 83 20.71 1.65 18.27
CA TRP A 83 21.93 2.31 18.75
C TRP A 83 22.12 3.70 18.12
N LEU A 84 21.81 3.84 16.84
CA LEU A 84 21.88 5.10 16.11
C LEU A 84 20.87 6.14 16.65
N GLY A 85 19.80 5.69 17.30
CA GLY A 85 18.76 6.54 17.87
C GLY A 85 17.64 6.88 16.89
N VAL A 86 17.35 5.98 15.94
CA VAL A 86 16.21 6.12 15.01
C VAL A 86 14.90 5.81 15.74
N ASP A 87 13.87 6.62 15.51
CA ASP A 87 12.53 6.40 16.08
C ASP A 87 11.57 5.74 15.07
N CYS A 88 11.80 5.93 13.77
CA CYS A 88 10.96 5.38 12.72
C CYS A 88 11.77 5.00 11.48
N ILE A 89 11.54 3.80 10.97
CA ILE A 89 12.02 3.36 9.66
C ILE A 89 11.00 3.79 8.61
N TRP A 90 11.46 4.37 7.51
CA TRP A 90 10.67 4.56 6.30
C TRP A 90 11.19 3.63 5.23
N LEU A 91 10.36 2.65 4.85
CA LEU A 91 10.66 1.70 3.78
C LEU A 91 10.26 2.27 2.42
N LEU A 92 11.20 2.29 1.48
CA LEU A 92 10.90 2.45 0.06
C LEU A 92 10.03 1.27 -0.43
N PRO A 93 9.42 1.37 -1.64
CA PRO A 93 8.57 0.31 -2.16
C PRO A 93 9.26 -1.06 -2.14
N PHE A 94 8.63 -2.01 -1.44
CA PHE A 94 9.10 -3.40 -1.31
C PHE A 94 8.14 -4.41 -1.96
N TYR A 95 7.09 -3.90 -2.61
CA TYR A 95 6.03 -4.68 -3.24
C TYR A 95 6.53 -5.46 -4.45
N ARG A 96 5.76 -6.45 -4.89
CA ARG A 96 6.03 -7.11 -6.17
C ARG A 96 6.01 -6.09 -7.30
N SER A 97 7.08 -6.07 -8.10
CA SER A 97 7.33 -5.08 -9.15
C SER A 97 8.34 -5.65 -10.17
N PRO A 98 8.32 -5.24 -11.45
CA PRO A 98 9.41 -5.54 -12.38
C PRO A 98 10.63 -4.61 -12.18
N LEU A 99 10.58 -3.70 -11.20
CA LEU A 99 11.66 -2.80 -10.76
C LEU A 99 12.17 -1.87 -11.87
N ARG A 100 11.29 -1.45 -12.80
CA ARG A 100 11.68 -0.55 -13.89
C ARG A 100 11.81 0.90 -13.41
N ASP A 101 11.18 1.23 -12.28
CA ASP A 101 11.37 2.50 -11.55
C ASP A 101 11.69 2.25 -10.07
N GLY A 102 12.63 1.34 -9.79
CA GLY A 102 13.12 1.09 -8.43
C GLY A 102 12.05 0.56 -7.45
N GLY A 103 10.97 -0.03 -7.97
CA GLY A 103 9.86 -0.56 -7.16
C GLY A 103 8.62 0.34 -7.10
N TYR A 104 8.69 1.57 -7.61
CA TYR A 104 7.53 2.47 -7.69
C TYR A 104 6.52 2.02 -8.75
N ASP A 105 6.92 1.18 -9.70
CA ASP A 105 6.04 0.47 -10.63
C ASP A 105 5.51 -0.84 -10.00
N ILE A 106 4.47 -0.75 -9.15
CA ILE A 106 3.93 -1.88 -8.37
C ILE A 106 3.05 -2.80 -9.23
N ALA A 107 3.34 -4.10 -9.25
CA ALA A 107 2.57 -5.13 -9.96
C ALA A 107 1.59 -5.90 -9.05
N ASP A 108 1.79 -5.87 -7.73
CA ASP A 108 0.83 -6.35 -6.73
C ASP A 108 1.11 -5.67 -5.38
N PHE A 109 0.13 -4.90 -4.91
CA PHE A 109 0.23 -4.12 -3.67
C PHE A 109 0.25 -4.95 -2.38
N THR A 110 -0.19 -6.21 -2.43
CA THR A 110 -0.38 -7.06 -1.25
C THR A 110 0.64 -8.19 -1.13
N SER A 111 1.61 -8.22 -2.04
CA SER A 111 2.75 -9.14 -1.97
C SER A 111 4.08 -8.39 -1.95
N VAL A 112 5.08 -9.06 -1.39
CA VAL A 112 6.45 -8.57 -1.29
C VAL A 112 7.24 -9.03 -2.51
N HIS A 113 8.18 -8.21 -2.98
CA HIS A 113 9.09 -8.60 -4.05
C HIS A 113 9.88 -9.85 -3.64
N PRO A 114 10.01 -10.88 -4.50
CA PRO A 114 10.63 -12.15 -4.12
C PRO A 114 12.08 -12.02 -3.63
N ASP A 115 12.85 -11.06 -4.17
CA ASP A 115 14.22 -10.78 -3.70
C ASP A 115 14.28 -10.24 -2.26
N TYR A 116 13.16 -9.76 -1.68
CA TYR A 116 13.13 -9.15 -0.36
C TYR A 116 12.58 -10.08 0.72
N GLY A 117 11.90 -11.16 0.34
CA GLY A 117 11.23 -12.09 1.24
C GLY A 117 9.73 -12.21 0.95
N ASN A 118 8.93 -12.36 2.00
CA ASN A 118 7.48 -12.49 1.92
C ASN A 118 6.77 -11.64 3.01
N VAL A 119 5.44 -11.68 3.04
CA VAL A 119 4.63 -10.87 3.98
C VAL A 119 4.91 -11.23 5.44
N ASP A 120 5.20 -12.50 5.75
CA ASP A 120 5.53 -12.93 7.11
C ASP A 120 6.87 -12.32 7.56
N ASP A 121 7.87 -12.22 6.66
CA ASP A 121 9.15 -11.55 6.98
C ASP A 121 8.95 -10.04 7.28
N VAL A 122 7.96 -9.39 6.63
CA VAL A 122 7.60 -7.98 6.93
C VAL A 122 6.94 -7.88 8.31
N HIS A 123 6.02 -8.78 8.63
CA HIS A 123 5.38 -8.82 9.94
C HIS A 123 6.42 -9.06 11.06
N GLU A 124 7.36 -9.99 10.85
CA GLU A 124 8.47 -10.24 11.79
C GLU A 124 9.35 -8.99 11.99
N LEU A 125 9.64 -8.24 10.92
CA LEU A 125 10.37 -6.98 11.02
C LEU A 125 9.60 -5.96 11.88
N ILE A 126 8.29 -5.80 11.64
CA ILE A 126 7.44 -4.85 12.37
C ILE A 126 7.45 -5.19 13.86
N ASP A 127 7.19 -6.44 14.23
CA ASP A 127 7.24 -6.90 15.63
C ASP A 127 8.61 -6.65 16.27
N ALA A 128 9.69 -6.96 15.56
CA ALA A 128 11.05 -6.78 16.05
C ALA A 128 11.45 -5.30 16.20
N ALA A 129 10.95 -4.43 15.32
CA ALA A 129 11.14 -2.99 15.40
C ALA A 129 10.33 -2.40 16.56
N HIS A 130 9.07 -2.79 16.71
CA HIS A 130 8.20 -2.37 17.82
C HIS A 130 8.76 -2.78 19.18
N ALA A 131 9.34 -3.98 19.30
CA ALA A 131 10.03 -4.43 20.50
C ALA A 131 11.23 -3.53 20.90
N ARG A 132 11.81 -2.82 19.92
CA ARG A 132 12.89 -1.85 20.11
C ARG A 132 12.42 -0.40 20.21
N ARG A 133 11.10 -0.19 20.23
CA ARG A 133 10.43 1.12 20.17
C ARG A 133 10.72 1.91 18.89
N ILE A 134 10.88 1.21 17.78
CA ILE A 134 11.04 1.78 16.44
C ILE A 134 9.75 1.54 15.67
N ARG A 135 9.18 2.59 15.10
CA ARG A 135 8.02 2.49 14.20
C ARG A 135 8.44 2.18 12.78
N VAL A 136 7.52 1.67 11.97
CA VAL A 136 7.75 1.34 10.56
C VAL A 136 6.64 1.96 9.72
N ILE A 137 7.02 2.84 8.79
CA ILE A 137 6.15 3.32 7.72
C ILE A 137 6.66 2.83 6.37
N ALA A 138 5.78 2.79 5.38
CA ALA A 138 6.14 2.41 4.02
C ALA A 138 5.69 3.46 2.99
N ASP A 139 6.35 3.47 1.84
CA ASP A 139 5.84 4.13 0.64
C ASP A 139 4.53 3.47 0.19
N LEU A 140 3.49 4.26 -0.07
CA LEU A 140 2.29 3.80 -0.76
C LEU A 140 2.13 4.61 -2.05
N VAL A 141 2.37 3.97 -3.19
CA VAL A 141 2.23 4.58 -4.52
C VAL A 141 0.74 4.66 -4.85
N MET A 142 0.19 5.87 -4.72
CA MET A 142 -1.25 6.07 -4.88
C MET A 142 -1.66 6.21 -6.35
N ASN A 143 -0.81 6.87 -7.14
CA ASN A 143 -1.20 7.43 -8.43
C ASN A 143 -1.32 6.40 -9.56
N HIS A 144 -0.46 5.39 -9.56
CA HIS A 144 -0.26 4.50 -10.71
C HIS A 144 0.10 3.09 -10.24
N THR A 145 0.00 2.14 -11.16
CA THR A 145 0.54 0.78 -10.98
C THR A 145 1.59 0.52 -12.04
N SER A 146 2.29 -0.61 -11.96
CA SER A 146 3.00 -1.18 -13.12
C SER A 146 2.03 -1.51 -14.24
N SER A 147 2.48 -1.43 -15.48
CA SER A 147 1.76 -2.03 -16.63
C SER A 147 1.70 -3.56 -16.54
N ASP A 148 2.51 -4.20 -15.70
CA ASP A 148 2.45 -5.63 -15.42
C ASP A 148 1.40 -5.98 -14.32
N HIS A 149 0.75 -4.97 -13.70
CA HIS A 149 -0.28 -5.18 -12.69
C HIS A 149 -1.53 -5.85 -13.29
N ALA A 150 -2.12 -6.80 -12.57
CA ALA A 150 -3.29 -7.56 -13.04
C ALA A 150 -4.44 -6.64 -13.47
N TRP A 151 -4.68 -5.56 -12.71
CA TRP A 151 -5.69 -4.56 -13.07
C TRP A 151 -5.47 -3.93 -14.45
N PHE A 152 -4.23 -3.56 -14.81
CA PHE A 152 -3.94 -2.99 -16.14
C PHE A 152 -4.09 -4.05 -17.23
N GLN A 153 -3.64 -5.28 -16.97
CA GLN A 153 -3.78 -6.40 -17.89
C GLN A 153 -5.26 -6.71 -18.17
N GLU A 154 -6.12 -6.65 -17.17
CA GLU A 154 -7.58 -6.77 -17.33
C GLU A 154 -8.16 -5.56 -18.08
N SER A 155 -7.79 -4.34 -17.68
CA SER A 155 -8.27 -3.08 -18.28
C SER A 155 -7.97 -2.95 -19.78
N ARG A 156 -6.78 -3.38 -20.20
CA ARG A 156 -6.34 -3.34 -21.60
C ARG A 156 -6.91 -4.48 -22.45
N SER A 157 -7.46 -5.52 -21.83
CA SER A 157 -7.88 -6.75 -22.54
C SER A 157 -9.10 -6.56 -23.45
N SER A 158 -10.02 -5.68 -23.06
CA SER A 158 -11.25 -5.38 -23.79
C SER A 158 -11.87 -4.07 -23.28
N PRO A 159 -12.46 -3.24 -24.15
CA PRO A 159 -13.23 -2.06 -23.73
C PRO A 159 -14.47 -2.43 -22.89
N ASP A 160 -14.96 -3.67 -22.97
CA ASP A 160 -16.11 -4.15 -22.19
C ASP A 160 -15.71 -4.80 -20.85
N ASN A 161 -14.42 -4.85 -20.53
CA ASN A 161 -13.95 -5.44 -19.26
C ASN A 161 -14.40 -4.56 -18.08
N PRO A 162 -14.89 -5.11 -16.96
CA PRO A 162 -15.27 -4.32 -15.77
C PRO A 162 -14.15 -3.40 -15.25
N LYS A 163 -12.88 -3.80 -15.42
CA LYS A 163 -11.72 -2.97 -15.05
C LYS A 163 -11.26 -2.00 -16.14
N ARG A 164 -11.99 -1.85 -17.25
CA ARG A 164 -11.64 -0.90 -18.32
C ARG A 164 -11.40 0.49 -17.74
N ASP A 165 -12.33 0.98 -16.93
CA ASP A 165 -12.28 2.31 -16.34
C ASP A 165 -11.46 2.38 -15.04
N TRP A 166 -10.60 1.38 -14.75
CA TRP A 166 -9.63 1.48 -13.65
C TRP A 166 -8.39 2.30 -14.02
N TYR A 167 -8.20 2.59 -15.31
CA TYR A 167 -7.13 3.44 -15.84
C TYR A 167 -7.71 4.49 -16.77
N VAL A 168 -6.94 5.55 -17.04
CA VAL A 168 -7.41 6.69 -17.82
C VAL A 168 -7.10 6.46 -19.30
N TRP A 169 -8.13 6.18 -20.10
CA TRP A 169 -8.03 5.91 -21.53
C TRP A 169 -8.49 7.08 -22.41
N SER A 170 -7.96 7.14 -23.63
CA SER A 170 -8.36 8.11 -24.66
C SER A 170 -8.07 7.58 -26.07
N ASP A 171 -8.93 7.91 -27.04
CA ASP A 171 -8.67 7.61 -28.46
C ASP A 171 -7.58 8.50 -29.06
N THR A 172 -7.26 9.60 -28.37
CA THR A 172 -6.40 10.69 -28.84
C THR A 172 -5.49 11.22 -27.74
N VAL A 173 -4.45 11.96 -28.11
CA VAL A 173 -3.52 12.61 -27.16
C VAL A 173 -3.89 14.06 -26.83
N GLU A 174 -5.06 14.55 -27.28
CA GLU A 174 -5.45 15.96 -27.10
C GLU A 174 -5.99 16.33 -25.71
N LYS A 175 -6.27 15.34 -24.85
CA LYS A 175 -6.69 15.61 -23.47
C LYS A 175 -5.52 16.05 -22.61
N TYR A 176 -5.79 16.97 -21.69
CA TYR A 176 -4.86 17.40 -20.63
C TYR A 176 -3.54 18.01 -21.13
N GLN A 177 -3.57 18.73 -22.26
CA GLN A 177 -2.38 19.34 -22.89
C GLN A 177 -1.61 20.33 -22.00
N ASP A 178 -2.25 20.91 -20.99
CA ASP A 178 -1.62 21.87 -20.07
C ASP A 178 -0.81 21.18 -18.95
N ALA A 179 -0.94 19.85 -18.81
CA ALA A 179 -0.15 19.08 -17.86
C ALA A 179 1.28 18.86 -18.41
N ARG A 180 2.27 19.28 -17.64
CA ARG A 180 3.69 19.06 -18.00
C ARG A 180 4.06 17.58 -17.96
N ILE A 181 5.09 17.22 -18.72
CA ILE A 181 5.79 15.94 -18.60
C ILE A 181 6.76 16.03 -17.41
N ILE A 182 6.76 15.03 -16.53
CA ILE A 182 7.67 15.00 -15.36
C ILE A 182 9.05 14.49 -15.78
N PHE A 183 9.11 13.34 -16.44
CA PHE A 183 10.36 12.73 -16.91
C PHE A 183 10.70 13.14 -18.34
N ILE A 184 10.98 14.44 -18.51
CA ILE A 184 11.22 15.09 -19.81
C ILE A 184 12.37 14.49 -20.63
N ASP A 185 13.32 13.82 -19.98
CA ASP A 185 14.48 13.20 -20.65
C ASP A 185 14.18 11.79 -21.18
N THR A 186 13.00 11.23 -20.89
CA THR A 186 12.60 9.87 -21.31
C THR A 186 11.26 9.84 -22.01
N GLU A 187 10.25 10.50 -21.45
CA GLU A 187 8.88 10.48 -21.98
C GLU A 187 8.65 11.66 -22.93
N ALA A 188 8.14 11.38 -24.13
CA ALA A 188 7.80 12.41 -25.10
C ALA A 188 6.37 12.97 -24.92
N SER A 189 5.55 12.27 -24.12
CA SER A 189 4.12 12.54 -23.91
C SER A 189 3.69 11.89 -22.60
N ASN A 190 2.62 12.41 -21.99
CA ASN A 190 1.92 11.75 -20.87
C ASN A 190 0.87 10.73 -21.37
N TRP A 191 0.78 10.52 -22.68
CA TRP A 191 -0.09 9.54 -23.32
C TRP A 191 0.75 8.55 -24.12
N THR A 192 0.56 7.25 -23.87
CA THR A 192 1.19 6.16 -24.63
C THR A 192 0.14 5.29 -25.29
N TRP A 193 0.37 4.90 -26.55
CA TRP A 193 -0.51 3.99 -27.29
C TRP A 193 -0.36 2.55 -26.78
N ASP A 194 -1.48 1.92 -26.43
CA ASP A 194 -1.53 0.49 -26.12
C ASP A 194 -2.03 -0.30 -27.35
N PRO A 195 -1.20 -1.18 -27.94
CA PRO A 195 -1.59 -1.93 -29.13
C PRO A 195 -2.64 -3.02 -28.89
N VAL A 196 -2.82 -3.46 -27.64
CA VAL A 196 -3.84 -4.46 -27.28
C VAL A 196 -5.20 -3.77 -27.11
N ALA A 197 -5.22 -2.66 -26.38
CA ALA A 197 -6.44 -1.90 -26.16
C ALA A 197 -6.89 -1.08 -27.37
N GLY A 198 -5.97 -0.78 -28.30
CA GLY A 198 -6.24 0.10 -29.43
C GLY A 198 -6.59 1.52 -29.00
N ALA A 199 -5.98 2.01 -27.92
CA ALA A 199 -6.23 3.32 -27.33
C ALA A 199 -4.98 3.84 -26.61
N TYR A 200 -4.92 5.14 -26.35
CA TYR A 200 -3.92 5.74 -25.48
C TYR A 200 -4.31 5.61 -24.01
N TYR A 201 -3.33 5.39 -23.14
CA TYR A 201 -3.50 5.51 -21.69
C TYR A 201 -2.63 6.64 -21.14
N TRP A 202 -3.10 7.23 -20.05
CA TRP A 202 -2.40 8.29 -19.33
C TRP A 202 -1.33 7.71 -18.40
N HIS A 203 -0.20 8.40 -18.31
CA HIS A 203 0.83 8.19 -17.30
C HIS A 203 1.52 9.51 -17.00
N ARG A 204 1.69 9.85 -15.71
CA ARG A 204 2.47 11.04 -15.30
C ARG A 204 3.97 10.77 -15.22
N PHE A 205 4.31 9.51 -15.01
CA PHE A 205 5.67 9.00 -14.86
C PHE A 205 6.04 8.23 -16.14
N PHE A 206 6.73 7.09 -16.02
CA PHE A 206 7.08 6.32 -17.20
C PHE A 206 5.86 5.66 -17.85
N SER A 207 5.95 5.35 -19.13
CA SER A 207 4.91 4.64 -19.87
C SER A 207 4.55 3.28 -19.24
N HIS A 208 5.49 2.60 -18.57
CA HIS A 208 5.18 1.37 -17.82
C HIS A 208 4.53 1.61 -16.44
N GLN A 209 4.12 2.84 -16.13
CA GLN A 209 3.41 3.26 -14.92
C GLN A 209 2.05 3.90 -15.27
N PRO A 210 1.09 3.13 -15.81
CA PRO A 210 -0.24 3.65 -16.15
C PRO A 210 -0.96 4.19 -14.89
N ASP A 211 -1.50 5.40 -15.03
CA ASP A 211 -2.20 6.10 -13.96
C ASP A 211 -3.58 5.48 -13.68
N LEU A 212 -3.87 5.31 -12.39
CA LEU A 212 -5.16 4.85 -11.90
C LEU A 212 -6.22 5.94 -12.08
N ASN A 213 -7.43 5.54 -12.46
CA ASN A 213 -8.53 6.47 -12.65
C ASN A 213 -9.29 6.72 -11.34
N PHE A 214 -8.94 7.79 -10.62
CA PHE A 214 -9.60 8.13 -9.36
C PHE A 214 -11.04 8.67 -9.51
N ASP A 215 -11.51 9.00 -10.71
CA ASP A 215 -12.95 9.25 -10.94
C ASP A 215 -13.79 7.98 -10.75
N ASN A 216 -13.17 6.80 -10.82
CA ASN A 216 -13.83 5.53 -10.55
C ASN A 216 -13.85 5.23 -9.03
N PRO A 217 -15.04 5.13 -8.39
CA PRO A 217 -15.12 4.83 -6.96
C PRO A 217 -14.55 3.46 -6.59
N GLU A 218 -14.53 2.47 -7.49
CA GLU A 218 -13.92 1.16 -7.23
C GLU A 218 -12.40 1.27 -7.06
N VAL A 219 -11.74 2.16 -7.81
CA VAL A 219 -10.30 2.43 -7.68
C VAL A 219 -10.02 3.07 -6.33
N GLN A 220 -10.83 4.05 -5.93
CA GLN A 220 -10.73 4.68 -4.61
C GLN A 220 -10.88 3.66 -3.47
N ASP A 221 -11.86 2.76 -3.58
CA ASP A 221 -12.13 1.74 -2.57
C ASP A 221 -11.00 0.69 -2.52
N ALA A 222 -10.51 0.24 -3.68
CA ALA A 222 -9.40 -0.70 -3.79
C ALA A 222 -8.11 -0.13 -3.15
N MET A 223 -7.81 1.15 -3.35
CA MET A 223 -6.63 1.77 -2.73
C MET A 223 -6.78 1.93 -1.21
N LEU A 224 -7.98 2.12 -0.69
CA LEU A 224 -8.23 2.05 0.76
C LEU A 224 -8.09 0.62 1.30
N GLU A 225 -8.46 -0.40 0.53
CA GLU A 225 -8.25 -1.81 0.91
C GLU A 225 -6.75 -2.15 0.99
N VAL A 226 -5.94 -1.68 0.05
CA VAL A 226 -4.47 -1.80 0.10
C VAL A 226 -3.91 -1.17 1.37
N LEU A 227 -4.36 0.04 1.70
CA LEU A 227 -3.95 0.75 2.91
C LEU A 227 -4.31 -0.05 4.18
N ARG A 228 -5.54 -0.57 4.25
CA ARG A 228 -6.01 -1.37 5.39
C ARG A 228 -5.20 -2.66 5.55
N PHE A 229 -4.93 -3.37 4.46
CA PHE A 229 -4.18 -4.63 4.49
C PHE A 229 -2.86 -4.49 5.26
N TRP A 230 -2.10 -3.43 4.99
CA TRP A 230 -0.81 -3.19 5.61
C TRP A 230 -0.90 -2.58 7.02
N LEU A 231 -1.92 -1.75 7.30
CA LEU A 231 -2.17 -1.26 8.68
C LEU A 231 -2.66 -2.38 9.60
N ASP A 232 -3.49 -3.28 9.09
CA ASP A 232 -3.95 -4.48 9.82
C ASP A 232 -2.79 -5.42 10.15
N LEU A 233 -1.71 -5.41 9.34
CA LEU A 233 -0.47 -6.12 9.60
C LEU A 233 0.42 -5.44 10.65
N GLY A 234 0.15 -4.17 10.98
CA GLY A 234 0.85 -3.43 12.03
C GLY A 234 1.78 -2.31 11.56
N LEU A 235 1.75 -1.90 10.29
CA LEU A 235 2.47 -0.68 9.89
C LEU A 235 1.94 0.54 10.65
N ASP A 236 2.85 1.47 10.97
CA ASP A 236 2.55 2.69 11.74
C ASP A 236 2.09 3.86 10.85
N GLY A 237 2.03 3.66 9.53
CA GLY A 237 1.59 4.66 8.57
C GLY A 237 2.27 4.54 7.21
N PHE A 238 2.05 5.57 6.37
CA PHE A 238 2.59 5.63 5.03
C PHE A 238 3.13 7.00 4.67
N ARG A 239 4.15 7.02 3.80
CA ARG A 239 4.44 8.14 2.92
C ARG A 239 3.64 7.93 1.64
N LEU A 240 2.61 8.75 1.42
CA LEU A 240 1.79 8.67 0.21
C LEU A 240 2.56 9.30 -0.96
N ASP A 241 2.92 8.48 -1.96
CA ASP A 241 3.69 8.93 -3.11
C ASP A 241 2.77 9.49 -4.21
N ALA A 242 3.31 10.44 -4.98
CA ALA A 242 2.67 11.04 -6.16
C ALA A 242 1.28 11.69 -5.94
N VAL A 243 0.94 12.05 -4.69
CA VAL A 243 -0.40 12.55 -4.35
C VAL A 243 -0.88 13.81 -5.08
N PRO A 244 -0.06 14.74 -5.60
CA PRO A 244 -0.60 15.88 -6.35
C PRO A 244 -1.32 15.49 -7.65
N TYR A 245 -1.10 14.28 -8.15
CA TYR A 245 -1.40 13.90 -9.52
C TYR A 245 -2.63 12.99 -9.69
N LEU A 246 -3.34 12.66 -8.61
CA LEU A 246 -4.39 11.62 -8.61
C LEU A 246 -5.58 11.86 -9.56
N TYR A 247 -5.90 13.11 -9.89
CA TYR A 247 -7.01 13.45 -10.77
C TYR A 247 -6.55 14.40 -11.88
N GLU A 248 -7.11 14.20 -13.08
CA GLU A 248 -6.90 15.06 -14.23
C GLU A 248 -8.17 15.81 -14.63
N ARG A 249 -8.03 17.06 -15.06
CA ARG A 249 -9.13 17.88 -15.60
C ARG A 249 -8.66 18.70 -16.78
N GLN A 250 -9.50 18.76 -17.81
CA GLN A 250 -9.24 19.58 -18.99
C GLN A 250 -9.13 21.06 -18.62
N GLY A 251 -8.17 21.78 -19.21
CA GLY A 251 -7.94 23.20 -18.93
C GLY A 251 -7.25 23.46 -17.60
N THR A 252 -6.62 22.44 -17.02
CA THR A 252 -5.82 22.55 -15.79
C THR A 252 -4.46 21.87 -15.99
N ILE A 253 -3.50 22.18 -15.13
CA ILE A 253 -2.19 21.50 -15.13
C ILE A 253 -2.25 20.07 -14.57
N CYS A 254 -3.42 19.59 -14.13
CA CYS A 254 -3.62 18.26 -13.52
C CYS A 254 -2.73 18.02 -12.30
N GLU A 255 -2.55 19.04 -11.47
CA GLU A 255 -1.82 18.95 -10.21
C GLU A 255 -2.60 19.68 -9.11
N ASN A 256 -2.65 19.11 -7.91
CA ASN A 256 -3.24 19.72 -6.71
C ASN A 256 -4.72 20.10 -6.88
N LEU A 257 -5.48 19.29 -7.62
CA LEU A 257 -6.91 19.52 -7.81
C LEU A 257 -7.70 19.32 -6.52
N ASN A 258 -8.88 19.92 -6.41
CA ASN A 258 -9.69 19.82 -5.20
C ASN A 258 -10.12 18.38 -4.94
N GLU A 259 -10.45 17.62 -5.98
CA GLU A 259 -10.86 16.22 -5.91
C GLU A 259 -9.76 15.33 -5.33
N THR A 260 -8.50 15.60 -5.70
CA THR A 260 -7.32 14.98 -5.08
C THR A 260 -7.33 15.20 -3.57
N HIS A 261 -7.51 16.45 -3.12
CA HIS A 261 -7.56 16.76 -1.69
C HIS A 261 -8.77 16.15 -0.98
N GLU A 262 -9.94 16.06 -1.62
CA GLU A 262 -11.11 15.39 -1.04
C GLU A 262 -10.88 13.89 -0.85
N TYR A 263 -10.22 13.23 -1.80
CA TYR A 263 -9.84 11.83 -1.62
C TYR A 263 -8.80 11.65 -0.50
N LEU A 264 -7.80 12.54 -0.39
CA LEU A 264 -6.84 12.51 0.72
C LEU A 264 -7.50 12.74 2.09
N LYS A 265 -8.55 13.57 2.17
CA LYS A 265 -9.36 13.71 3.40
C LYS A 265 -10.09 12.42 3.73
N ARG A 266 -10.58 11.68 2.72
CA ARG A 266 -11.19 10.36 2.90
C ARG A 266 -10.18 9.34 3.45
N VAL A 267 -8.97 9.30 2.88
CA VAL A 267 -7.86 8.47 3.41
C VAL A 267 -7.57 8.83 4.87
N ARG A 268 -7.45 10.12 5.18
CA ARG A 268 -7.21 10.56 6.55
C ARG A 268 -8.32 10.14 7.52
N LYS A 269 -9.58 10.30 7.12
CA LYS A 269 -10.74 9.89 7.91
C LYS A 269 -10.72 8.39 8.19
N GLU A 270 -10.38 7.57 7.19
CA GLU A 270 -10.25 6.12 7.34
C GLU A 270 -9.22 5.75 8.42
N ILE A 271 -8.05 6.40 8.40
CA ILE A 271 -6.98 6.19 9.39
C ILE A 271 -7.46 6.63 10.79
N ASP A 272 -7.99 7.85 10.93
CA ASP A 272 -8.43 8.37 12.24
C ASP A 272 -9.54 7.51 12.87
N GLU A 273 -10.44 6.94 12.07
CA GLU A 273 -11.58 6.14 12.56
C GLU A 273 -11.19 4.70 12.94
N LYS A 274 -10.17 4.13 12.29
CA LYS A 274 -9.85 2.69 12.42
C LYS A 274 -8.47 2.38 12.99
N TYR A 275 -7.52 3.30 12.88
CA TYR A 275 -6.10 3.13 13.24
C TYR A 275 -5.57 4.37 13.99
N PRO A 276 -6.08 4.67 15.21
CA PRO A 276 -5.76 5.90 15.95
C PRO A 276 -4.38 5.92 16.62
#